data_AF-F9ZS56-F1
#
_entry.id   AF-F9ZS56-F1
#
_cell.length_a   1.000
_cell.length_b   1.000
_cell.length_c   1.000
_cell.angle_alpha   90.00
_cell.angle_beta   90.00
_cell.angle_gamma   90.00
#
_symmetry.space_group_name_H-M   'P 1'
#
loop_
_entity.id
_entity.type
_entity.pdbx_description
1 polymer ?
#
loop_
_entity_poly.entity_id
_entity_poly.type
_entity_poly.pdbx_seq_one_letter_code
_entity_poly.pdbx_strand_id
1 'polypeptide(L)'
;MPEAWEKLDLHGAGLQSLQIRLKKLQKKPLWTYLSWLGFPLGLHRFYLHRRRAWIFPAAGIAVLALALLAPWYLAALAAAVLVALALHDLRHLAAWLGDYNKEMRKQAWFAQNAPAAPQNYRGRADTMEDTPDYQTELEGYRRIKESERAGHPAGDTKPGRKGFGPGQRRLSFAEQEKLLAELSKKKGGEGPDASA
;
A
#
# COMPACT_ATOMS: atom_id res chain seq x y z
N MET A 1 -33.23 4.43 2.88
CA MET A 1 -33.11 5.49 3.90
C MET A 1 -31.71 6.09 3.77
N PRO A 2 -31.53 7.29 3.20
CA PRO A 2 -30.24 7.96 3.25
C PRO A 2 -29.94 8.30 4.71
N GLU A 3 -28.81 7.82 5.21
CA GLU A 3 -28.49 7.87 6.63
C GLU A 3 -28.17 9.32 7.03
N ALA A 4 -28.86 9.83 8.05
CA ALA A 4 -28.84 11.23 8.48
C ALA A 4 -27.44 11.77 8.88
N TRP A 5 -26.46 10.88 9.07
CA TRP A 5 -25.07 11.26 9.30
C TRP A 5 -24.39 11.84 8.05
N GLU A 6 -24.90 11.60 6.83
CA GLU A 6 -24.29 12.14 5.59
C GLU A 6 -24.46 13.68 5.48
N LYS A 7 -25.33 14.28 6.30
CA LYS A 7 -25.60 15.73 6.31
C LYS A 7 -24.98 16.49 7.48
N LEU A 8 -24.22 15.82 8.35
CA LEU A 8 -23.47 16.48 9.42
C LEU A 8 -22.20 17.09 8.81
N ASP A 9 -22.35 18.31 8.30
CA ASP A 9 -21.25 19.09 7.73
C ASP A 9 -20.37 19.64 8.86
N LEU A 10 -19.35 18.85 9.23
CA LEU A 10 -18.29 19.29 10.13
C LEU A 10 -17.44 20.34 9.39
N HIS A 11 -17.88 21.60 9.50
CA HIS A 11 -17.27 22.81 8.92
C HIS A 11 -15.84 23.14 9.40
N GLY A 12 -15.11 22.20 9.99
CA GLY A 12 -13.65 22.22 10.07
C GLY A 12 -13.15 20.96 9.39
N ALA A 13 -12.51 21.08 8.22
CA ALA A 13 -12.15 20.01 7.29
C ALA A 13 -11.51 18.77 7.96
N GLY A 14 -12.36 17.92 8.53
CA GLY A 14 -11.96 16.77 9.32
C GLY A 14 -11.69 15.55 8.45
N LEU A 15 -10.97 14.59 9.02
CA LEU A 15 -10.62 13.32 8.36
C LEU A 15 -11.83 12.60 7.74
N GLN A 16 -13.03 12.78 8.31
CA GLN A 16 -14.26 12.14 7.84
C GLN A 16 -14.78 12.70 6.50
N SER A 17 -14.81 14.03 6.32
CA SER A 17 -15.25 14.62 5.05
C SER A 17 -14.27 14.30 3.91
N LEU A 18 -12.97 14.24 4.23
CA LEU A 18 -11.94 13.75 3.31
C LEU A 18 -12.17 12.29 2.92
N GLN A 19 -12.48 11.42 3.88
CA GLN A 19 -12.78 10.01 3.59
C GLN A 19 -14.02 9.85 2.70
N ILE A 20 -15.09 10.63 2.93
CA ILE A 20 -16.29 10.60 2.09
C ILE A 20 -15.95 11.07 0.66
N ARG A 21 -15.22 12.17 0.53
CA ARG A 21 -14.77 12.68 -0.79
C ARG A 21 -13.87 11.67 -1.51
N LEU A 22 -12.94 11.04 -0.79
CA LEU A 22 -12.08 10.00 -1.32
C LEU A 22 -12.85 8.76 -1.79
N LYS A 23 -13.84 8.31 -1.02
CA LYS A 23 -14.71 7.20 -1.43
C LYS A 23 -15.49 7.53 -2.72
N LYS A 24 -15.91 8.79 -2.90
CA LYS A 24 -16.60 9.25 -4.12
C LYS A 24 -15.66 9.31 -5.34
N LEU A 25 -14.38 9.64 -5.14
CA LEU A 25 -13.38 9.75 -6.21
C LEU A 25 -12.74 8.42 -6.62
N GLN A 26 -12.71 7.43 -5.73
CA GLN A 26 -12.14 6.11 -6.03
C GLN A 26 -12.89 5.40 -7.16
N LYS A 27 -12.12 4.78 -8.05
CA LYS A 27 -12.67 3.94 -9.11
C LYS A 27 -13.14 2.62 -8.48
N LYS A 28 -14.29 2.12 -8.96
CA LYS A 28 -14.89 0.90 -8.42
C LYS A 28 -14.46 -0.31 -9.27
N PRO A 29 -14.25 -1.49 -8.64
CA PRO A 29 -13.85 -2.69 -9.36
C PRO A 29 -14.89 -3.09 -10.42
N LEU A 30 -16.18 -3.08 -10.08
CA LEU A 30 -17.27 -3.41 -11.00
C LEU A 30 -17.19 -2.64 -12.32
N TRP A 31 -17.10 -1.30 -12.25
CA TRP A 31 -17.02 -0.45 -13.45
C TRP A 31 -15.72 -0.66 -14.23
N THR A 32 -14.64 -1.05 -13.56
CA THR A 32 -13.37 -1.35 -14.23
C THR A 32 -13.48 -2.65 -15.04
N TYR A 33 -14.12 -3.69 -14.52
CA TYR A 33 -14.37 -4.91 -15.27
C TYR A 33 -15.44 -4.75 -16.37
N LEU A 34 -16.49 -3.97 -16.12
CA LEU A 34 -17.48 -3.66 -17.15
C LEU A 34 -16.87 -2.90 -18.33
N SER A 35 -15.99 -1.93 -18.06
CA SER A 35 -15.28 -1.20 -19.13
C SER A 35 -14.30 -2.08 -19.93
N TRP A 36 -13.84 -3.20 -19.38
CA TRP A 36 -13.03 -4.16 -20.12
C TRP A 36 -13.82 -4.89 -21.22
N LEU A 37 -15.14 -5.04 -21.10
CA LEU A 37 -15.95 -5.59 -22.20
C LEU A 37 -15.88 -4.72 -23.46
N GLY A 38 -15.62 -3.42 -23.31
CA GLY A 38 -15.33 -2.49 -24.40
C GLY A 38 -13.84 -2.42 -24.77
N PHE A 39 -13.06 -3.49 -24.57
CA PHE A 39 -11.62 -3.49 -24.88
C PHE A 39 -11.28 -3.10 -26.32
N PRO A 40 -12.07 -3.41 -27.39
CA PRO A 40 -11.70 -3.01 -28.74
C PRO A 40 -11.63 -1.49 -28.89
N LEU A 41 -12.41 -0.77 -28.10
CA LEU A 41 -12.43 0.68 -28.02
C LEU A 41 -11.44 1.24 -26.97
N GLY A 42 -10.82 0.37 -26.18
CA GLY A 42 -9.89 0.75 -25.11
C GLY A 42 -10.56 1.35 -23.87
N LEU A 43 -11.87 1.14 -23.67
CA LEU A 43 -12.64 1.79 -22.58
C LEU A 43 -12.03 1.59 -21.20
N HIS A 44 -11.48 0.40 -20.90
CA HIS A 44 -10.82 0.10 -19.63
C HIS A 44 -9.58 0.98 -19.38
N ARG A 45 -8.80 1.26 -20.44
CA ARG A 45 -7.61 2.11 -20.33
C ARG A 45 -7.96 3.59 -20.23
N PHE A 46 -9.00 4.04 -20.91
CA PHE A 46 -9.53 5.40 -20.76
C PHE A 46 -10.10 5.63 -19.37
N TYR A 47 -10.86 4.68 -18.85
CA TYR A 47 -11.42 4.74 -17.49
C TYR A 47 -10.32 4.92 -16.42
N LEU A 48 -9.22 4.18 -16.58
CA LEU A 48 -8.04 4.26 -15.71
C LEU A 48 -7.04 5.37 -16.08
N HIS A 49 -7.35 6.23 -17.06
CA HIS A 49 -6.53 7.36 -17.50
C HIS A 49 -5.08 6.98 -17.85
N ARG A 50 -4.88 5.85 -18.53
CA ARG A 50 -3.54 5.36 -18.91
C ARG A 50 -3.03 6.12 -20.14
N ARG A 51 -1.75 6.51 -20.14
CA ARG A 51 -1.08 7.27 -21.23
C ARG A 51 -1.23 6.64 -22.63
N ARG A 52 -1.35 5.31 -22.69
CA ARG A 52 -1.46 4.52 -23.94
C ARG A 52 -2.86 3.92 -24.12
N ALA A 53 -3.90 4.66 -23.75
CA ALA A 53 -5.28 4.23 -23.95
C ALA A 53 -5.65 4.06 -25.44
N TRP A 54 -5.09 4.91 -26.30
CA TRP A 54 -5.34 4.94 -27.75
C TRP A 54 -4.85 3.72 -28.54
N ILE A 55 -4.04 2.84 -27.94
CA ILE A 55 -3.50 1.66 -28.66
C ILE A 55 -4.62 0.71 -29.07
N PHE A 56 -5.58 0.46 -28.18
CA PHE A 56 -6.70 -0.44 -28.46
C PHE A 56 -7.61 0.05 -29.58
N PRO A 57 -8.13 1.30 -29.57
CA PRO A 57 -8.95 1.77 -30.68
C PRO A 57 -8.14 1.82 -31.99
N ALA A 58 -6.87 2.23 -31.96
CA ALA A 58 -6.03 2.19 -33.16
C ALA A 58 -5.86 0.76 -33.71
N ALA A 59 -5.62 -0.23 -32.83
CA ALA A 59 -5.53 -1.63 -33.21
C ALA A 59 -6.87 -2.19 -33.70
N GLY A 60 -7.99 -1.80 -33.08
CA GLY A 60 -9.33 -2.17 -33.54
C GLY A 60 -9.63 -1.66 -34.94
N ILE A 61 -9.30 -0.40 -35.24
CA ILE A 61 -9.41 0.18 -36.59
C ILE A 61 -8.50 -0.57 -37.57
N ALA A 62 -7.27 -0.91 -37.18
CA ALA A 62 -6.37 -1.68 -38.02
C ALA A 62 -6.90 -3.09 -38.34
N VAL A 63 -7.52 -3.77 -37.36
CA VAL A 63 -8.17 -5.07 -37.58
C VAL A 63 -9.35 -4.93 -38.55
N LEU A 64 -10.17 -3.89 -38.41
CA LEU A 64 -11.27 -3.61 -39.34
C LEU A 64 -10.77 -3.31 -40.76
N ALA A 65 -9.71 -2.51 -40.90
CA ALA A 65 -9.10 -2.22 -42.19
C ALA A 65 -8.53 -3.50 -42.85
N LEU A 66 -7.86 -4.36 -42.06
CA LEU A 66 -7.39 -5.65 -42.54
C LEU A 66 -8.53 -6.57 -42.96
N ALA A 67 -9.65 -6.57 -42.24
CA ALA A 67 -10.81 -7.37 -42.60
C ALA A 67 -11.45 -6.95 -43.94
N LEU A 68 -11.30 -5.68 -44.33
CA LEU A 68 -11.85 -5.14 -45.58
C LEU A 68 -10.88 -5.24 -46.77
N LEU A 69 -9.57 -5.11 -46.52
CA LEU A 69 -8.56 -4.95 -47.58
C LEU A 69 -7.68 -6.18 -47.78
N ALA A 70 -7.64 -7.11 -46.82
CA ALA A 70 -6.74 -8.25 -46.81
C ALA A 70 -7.49 -9.57 -46.69
N PRO A 71 -6.83 -10.71 -46.96
CA PRO A 71 -7.41 -12.02 -46.73
C PRO A 71 -7.85 -12.20 -45.28
N TRP A 72 -9.00 -12.86 -45.09
CA TRP A 72 -9.66 -13.00 -43.79
C TRP A 72 -8.77 -13.59 -42.69
N TYR A 73 -7.81 -14.46 -43.03
CA TYR A 73 -6.91 -15.08 -42.06
C TYR A 73 -5.95 -14.08 -41.39
N LEU A 74 -5.54 -13.02 -42.09
CA LEU A 74 -4.70 -11.96 -41.50
C LEU A 74 -5.49 -11.11 -40.50
N ALA A 75 -6.74 -10.79 -40.84
CA ALA A 75 -7.64 -10.10 -39.93
C ALA A 75 -7.96 -10.95 -38.69
N ALA A 76 -8.20 -12.26 -38.88
CA ALA A 76 -8.40 -13.20 -37.78
C ALA A 76 -7.17 -13.31 -36.86
N LEU A 77 -5.96 -13.38 -37.43
CA LEU A 77 -4.72 -13.39 -36.65
C LEU A 77 -4.55 -12.09 -35.85
N ALA A 78 -4.78 -10.93 -36.47
CA ALA A 78 -4.69 -9.64 -35.79
C ALA A 78 -5.73 -9.50 -34.67
N ALA A 79 -6.96 -9.98 -34.89
CA ALA A 79 -8.00 -10.02 -33.88
C ALA A 79 -7.62 -10.94 -32.70
N ALA A 80 -7.04 -12.11 -32.98
CA ALA A 80 -6.57 -13.04 -31.95
C ALA A 80 -5.47 -12.41 -31.09
N VAL A 81 -4.51 -11.70 -31.70
CA VAL A 81 -3.48 -10.94 -30.97
C VAL A 81 -4.10 -9.85 -30.10
N LEU A 82 -5.09 -9.11 -30.62
CA LEU A 82 -5.79 -8.07 -29.86
C LEU A 82 -6.51 -8.64 -28.63
N VAL A 83 -7.17 -9.80 -28.77
CA VAL A 83 -7.81 -10.52 -27.66
C VAL A 83 -6.78 -10.98 -26.64
N ALA A 84 -5.65 -11.55 -27.09
CA ALA A 84 -4.58 -11.98 -26.18
C ALA A 84 -4.03 -10.80 -25.35
N LEU A 85 -3.84 -9.63 -25.96
CA LEU A 85 -3.45 -8.41 -25.27
C LEU A 85 -4.52 -7.95 -24.27
N ALA A 86 -5.80 -8.05 -24.62
CA ALA A 86 -6.91 -7.71 -23.72
C ALA A 86 -6.95 -8.63 -22.48
N LEU A 87 -6.72 -9.93 -22.66
CA LEU A 87 -6.63 -10.90 -21.56
C LEU A 87 -5.41 -10.64 -20.68
N HIS A 88 -4.28 -10.28 -21.28
CA HIS A 88 -3.10 -9.86 -20.53
C HIS A 88 -3.41 -8.62 -19.66
N ASP A 89 -4.10 -7.63 -20.21
CA ASP A 89 -4.56 -6.45 -19.46
C ASP A 89 -5.50 -6.83 -18.31
N LEU A 90 -6.41 -7.80 -18.52
CA LEU A 90 -7.36 -8.26 -17.50
C LEU A 90 -6.64 -8.76 -16.24
N ARG A 91 -5.53 -9.49 -16.40
CA ARG A 91 -4.70 -9.98 -15.28
C ARG A 91 -4.11 -8.84 -14.44
N HIS A 92 -3.81 -7.69 -15.06
CA HIS A 92 -3.16 -6.55 -14.40
C HIS A 92 -4.15 -5.48 -13.92
N LEU A 93 -5.42 -5.60 -14.30
CA LEU A 93 -6.46 -4.60 -14.05
C LEU A 93 -6.66 -4.33 -12.55
N ALA A 94 -6.63 -5.36 -11.71
CA ALA A 94 -6.72 -5.23 -10.27
C ALA A 94 -5.55 -4.43 -9.67
N ALA A 95 -4.32 -4.68 -10.14
CA ALA A 95 -3.13 -3.94 -9.71
C ALA A 95 -3.22 -2.46 -10.12
N TRP A 96 -3.60 -2.20 -11.38
CA TRP A 96 -3.76 -0.83 -11.88
C TRP A 96 -4.85 -0.04 -11.16
N LEU A 97 -5.96 -0.71 -10.81
CA LEU A 97 -7.01 -0.10 -10.00
C LEU A 97 -6.49 0.27 -8.60
N GLY A 98 -5.69 -0.62 -7.99
CA GLY A 98 -5.02 -0.36 -6.72
C GLY A 98 -4.08 0.84 -6.80
N ASP A 99 -3.23 0.89 -7.82
CA ASP A 99 -2.29 1.99 -8.04
C ASP A 99 -3.02 3.32 -8.25
N TYR A 100 -4.06 3.33 -9.09
CA TYR A 100 -4.86 4.53 -9.33
C TYR A 100 -5.51 5.04 -8.04
N ASN A 101 -6.16 4.15 -7.28
CA ASN A 101 -6.82 4.52 -6.03
C ASN A 101 -5.81 4.95 -4.96
N LYS A 102 -4.60 4.37 -4.94
CA LYS A 102 -3.50 4.81 -4.08
C LYS A 102 -3.02 6.21 -4.45
N GLU A 103 -2.88 6.50 -5.74
CA GLU A 103 -2.45 7.80 -6.21
C GLU A 103 -3.48 8.89 -5.89
N MET A 104 -4.77 8.61 -6.04
CA MET A 104 -5.85 9.52 -5.63
C MET A 104 -5.82 9.82 -4.13
N ARG A 105 -5.48 8.83 -3.29
CA ARG A 105 -5.33 9.07 -1.83
C ARG A 105 -4.14 9.98 -1.54
N LYS A 106 -3.01 9.80 -2.21
CA LYS A 106 -1.85 10.69 -2.06
C LYS A 106 -2.20 12.10 -2.49
N GLN A 107 -2.82 12.26 -3.66
CA GLN A 107 -3.21 13.57 -4.17
C GLN A 107 -4.17 14.28 -3.22
N ALA A 108 -5.16 13.58 -2.66
CA ALA A 108 -6.07 14.17 -1.69
C ALA A 108 -5.36 14.57 -0.38
N TRP A 109 -4.38 13.78 0.06
CA TRP A 109 -3.58 14.08 1.26
C TRP A 109 -2.69 15.30 1.05
N PHE A 110 -2.00 15.39 -0.10
CA PHE A 110 -1.12 16.52 -0.41
C PHE A 110 -1.86 17.77 -0.90
N ALA A 111 -3.08 17.64 -1.41
CA ALA A 111 -3.93 18.77 -1.76
C ALA A 111 -4.53 19.47 -0.52
N GLN A 112 -4.47 18.85 0.66
CA GLN A 112 -4.66 19.61 1.89
C GLN A 112 -3.46 20.55 2.05
N ASN A 113 -3.70 21.84 1.84
CA ASN A 113 -2.95 22.86 2.53
C ASN A 113 -3.11 22.54 4.02
N ALA A 114 -2.12 21.86 4.60
CA ALA A 114 -2.10 21.63 6.03
C ALA A 114 -2.38 22.98 6.69
N PRO A 115 -3.40 23.10 7.56
CA PRO A 115 -3.66 24.35 8.25
C PRO A 115 -2.33 24.81 8.84
N ALA A 116 -1.95 26.06 8.54
CA ALA A 116 -0.69 26.62 9.00
C ALA A 116 -0.54 26.28 10.48
N ALA A 117 0.64 25.74 10.84
CA ALA A 117 0.90 25.34 12.20
C ALA A 117 0.47 26.49 13.13
N PRO A 118 -0.20 26.21 14.27
CA PRO A 118 -0.66 27.25 15.19
C PRO A 118 0.45 28.30 15.39
N GLN A 119 0.12 29.58 15.53
CA GLN A 119 1.12 30.67 15.58
C GLN A 119 2.22 30.49 16.64
N ASN A 120 2.03 29.57 17.61
CA ASN A 120 2.99 29.22 18.64
C ASN A 120 3.42 27.74 18.61
N TYR A 121 3.19 27.03 17.50
CA TYR A 121 3.68 25.67 17.31
C TYR A 121 5.19 25.72 17.13
N ARG A 122 5.87 25.69 18.26
CA ARG A 122 7.27 25.28 18.32
C ARG A 122 7.26 23.79 18.03
N GLY A 123 7.49 23.42 16.76
CA GLY A 123 7.89 22.05 16.47
C GLY A 123 9.02 21.66 17.42
N ARG A 124 9.11 20.40 17.82
CA ARG A 124 10.35 19.92 18.43
C ARG A 124 11.40 20.04 17.35
N ALA A 125 12.17 21.11 17.38
CA ALA A 125 13.27 21.27 16.46
C ALA A 125 14.20 20.08 16.73
N ASP A 126 14.59 19.39 15.68
CA ASP A 126 15.49 18.23 15.68
C ASP A 126 16.86 18.56 16.31
N THR A 127 17.07 19.80 16.75
CA THR A 127 18.23 20.34 17.46
C THR A 127 18.35 19.95 18.93
N MET A 128 17.38 19.23 19.52
CA MET A 128 17.44 18.81 20.93
C MET A 128 17.92 17.37 21.15
N GLU A 129 18.26 16.63 20.09
CA GLU A 129 18.59 15.20 20.18
C GLU A 129 19.80 14.90 21.10
N ASP A 130 20.69 15.89 21.29
CA ASP A 130 21.91 15.79 22.12
C ASP A 130 21.85 16.59 23.44
N THR A 131 20.70 17.15 23.82
CA THR A 131 20.57 17.83 25.12
C THR A 131 20.29 16.83 26.25
N PRO A 132 20.95 16.93 27.43
CA PRO A 132 20.72 16.03 28.57
C PRO A 132 19.24 15.94 28.99
N ASP A 133 18.52 17.05 28.84
CA ASP A 133 17.10 17.15 29.15
C ASP A 133 16.23 16.32 28.20
N TYR A 134 16.63 16.18 26.94
CA TYR A 134 15.91 15.39 25.94
C TYR A 134 15.99 13.90 26.24
N GLN A 135 17.18 13.39 26.61
CA GLN A 135 17.33 11.98 27.01
C GLN A 135 16.51 11.67 28.26
N THR A 136 16.51 12.59 29.23
CA THR A 136 15.70 12.46 30.46
C THR A 136 14.21 12.44 30.17
N GLU A 137 13.73 13.31 29.26
CA GLU A 137 12.32 13.35 28.84
C GLU A 137 11.93 12.07 28.05
N LEU A 138 12.82 11.56 27.21
CA LEU A 138 12.63 10.31 26.46
C LEU A 138 12.52 9.09 27.38
N GLU A 139 13.38 9.01 28.39
CA GLU A 139 13.32 7.95 29.39
C GLU A 139 12.04 8.03 30.22
N GLY A 140 11.64 9.24 30.63
CA GLY A 140 10.36 9.47 31.30
C GLY A 140 9.16 9.03 30.45
N TYR A 141 9.15 9.39 29.17
CA TYR A 141 8.10 9.00 28.23
C TYR A 141 8.05 7.49 28.01
N ARG A 142 9.21 6.84 27.83
CA ARG A 142 9.31 5.37 27.72
C ARG A 142 8.75 4.68 28.96
N ARG A 143 9.11 5.16 30.15
CA ARG A 143 8.65 4.59 31.42
C ARG A 143 7.13 4.71 31.58
N ILE A 144 6.55 5.86 31.24
CA ILE A 144 5.10 6.06 31.25
C ILE A 144 4.43 5.11 30.26
N LYS A 145 4.94 5.01 29.02
CA LYS A 145 4.36 4.12 28.01
C LYS A 145 4.49 2.64 28.35
N GLU A 146 5.58 2.22 28.98
CA GLU A 146 5.73 0.85 29.48
C GLU A 146 4.74 0.56 30.62
N SER A 147 4.47 1.53 31.49
CA SER A 147 3.47 1.40 32.56
C SER A 147 2.04 1.35 32.04
N GLU A 148 1.71 2.13 31.00
CA GLU A 148 0.40 2.10 30.33
C GLU A 148 0.17 0.79 29.55
N ARG A 149 1.25 0.15 29.08
CA ARG A 149 1.18 -1.11 28.32
C ARG A 149 0.84 -2.33 29.18
N ALA A 150 0.94 -2.21 30.50
CA ALA A 150 0.65 -3.29 31.45
C ALA A 150 -0.85 -3.63 31.58
N GLY A 151 -1.75 -2.91 30.89
CA GLY A 151 -3.21 -3.07 31.03
C GLY A 151 -3.95 -3.92 29.99
N HIS A 152 -3.30 -4.49 28.97
CA HIS A 152 -3.98 -5.39 28.02
C HIS A 152 -3.74 -6.85 28.42
N PRO A 153 -4.74 -7.59 28.94
CA PRO A 153 -4.62 -9.03 29.07
C PRO A 153 -4.45 -9.61 27.66
N ALA A 154 -3.28 -10.23 27.42
CA ALA A 154 -3.07 -11.05 26.25
C ALA A 154 -4.11 -12.17 26.27
N GLY A 155 -4.99 -12.19 25.28
CA GLY A 155 -5.96 -13.26 25.07
C GLY A 155 -5.25 -14.61 25.13
N ASP A 156 -5.76 -15.46 25.99
CA ASP A 156 -5.35 -16.82 26.25
C ASP A 156 -5.15 -17.58 24.93
N THR A 157 -3.91 -17.91 24.59
CA THR A 157 -3.59 -18.76 23.43
C THR A 157 -2.59 -19.83 23.86
N LYS A 158 -3.13 -21.01 24.16
CA LYS A 158 -2.43 -22.30 24.08
C LYS A 158 -2.91 -23.05 22.82
N PRO A 159 -2.16 -24.02 22.29
CA PRO A 159 -0.73 -24.00 21.98
C PRO A 159 -0.49 -24.44 20.52
N GLY A 160 0.21 -23.61 19.74
CA GLY A 160 0.62 -23.89 18.35
C GLY A 160 1.71 -22.90 17.92
N ARG A 161 2.85 -22.96 18.59
CA ARG A 161 3.97 -22.00 18.55
C ARG A 161 4.46 -21.64 17.13
N LYS A 162 4.38 -20.34 16.80
CA LYS A 162 5.51 -19.50 16.32
C LYS A 162 5.24 -18.04 16.72
N GLY A 163 5.58 -17.68 17.96
CA GLY A 163 5.46 -16.32 18.46
C GLY A 163 6.01 -16.21 19.88
N PHE A 164 6.72 -15.13 20.17
CA PHE A 164 7.26 -14.80 21.48
C PHE A 164 6.14 -14.77 22.53
N GLY A 165 6.35 -15.41 23.68
CA GLY A 165 5.33 -15.56 24.72
C GLY A 165 5.03 -14.25 25.46
N PRO A 166 3.92 -14.20 26.22
CA PRO A 166 3.54 -13.05 27.02
C PRO A 166 4.64 -12.73 28.04
N GLY A 167 5.05 -11.46 28.11
CA GLY A 167 6.13 -10.98 28.99
C GLY A 167 7.55 -11.13 28.42
N GLN A 168 7.74 -11.77 27.26
CA GLN A 168 9.05 -11.83 26.63
C GLN A 168 9.30 -10.61 25.74
N ARG A 169 10.23 -9.76 26.17
CA ARG A 169 10.80 -8.67 25.36
C ARG A 169 11.34 -9.27 24.06
N ARG A 170 10.91 -8.78 22.90
CA ARG A 170 11.61 -9.09 21.64
C ARG A 170 13.03 -8.54 21.77
N LEU A 171 14.03 -9.37 21.52
CA LEU A 171 15.44 -8.97 21.52
C LEU A 171 15.59 -7.78 20.58
N SER A 172 16.24 -6.72 21.06
CA SER A 172 16.59 -5.57 20.22
C SER A 172 17.55 -6.01 19.11
N PHE A 173 17.63 -5.26 18.01
CA PHE A 173 18.54 -5.58 16.90
C PHE A 173 20.00 -5.74 17.37
N ALA A 174 20.44 -4.89 18.29
CA ALA A 174 21.77 -4.97 18.89
C ALA A 174 21.98 -6.28 19.70
N GLU A 175 20.96 -6.73 20.44
CA GLU A 175 21.01 -8.00 21.15
C GLU A 175 20.99 -9.20 20.18
N GLN A 176 20.26 -9.10 19.07
CA GLN A 176 20.23 -10.14 18.03
C GLN A 176 21.59 -10.29 17.34
N GLU A 177 22.25 -9.18 16.99
CA GLU A 177 23.60 -9.20 16.40
C GLU A 177 24.63 -9.78 17.37
N LYS A 178 24.57 -9.43 18.66
CA LYS A 178 25.47 -9.98 19.68
C LYS A 178 25.28 -11.50 19.84
N LEU A 179 24.03 -11.96 19.82
CA LEU A 179 23.70 -13.38 19.94
C LEU A 179 24.15 -14.17 18.71
N LEU A 180 24.04 -13.59 17.51
CA LEU A 180 24.60 -14.14 16.27
C LEU A 180 26.13 -14.25 16.31
N ALA A 181 26.82 -13.22 16.85
CA ALA A 181 28.27 -13.23 17.01
C ALA A 181 28.75 -14.29 18.03
N GLU A 182 28.00 -14.52 19.11
CA GLU A 182 28.32 -15.57 20.08
C GLU A 182 28.11 -16.98 19.49
N LEU A 183 27.04 -17.19 18.71
CA LEU A 183 26.77 -18.46 18.03
C LEU A 183 27.81 -18.80 16.97
N SER A 184 28.28 -17.80 16.19
CA SER A 184 29.33 -18.01 15.20
C SER A 184 30.67 -18.36 15.85
N LYS A 185 30.98 -17.75 17.00
CA LYS A 185 32.20 -18.04 17.79
C LYS A 185 32.17 -19.43 18.42
N LYS A 186 31.00 -19.88 18.88
CA LYS A 186 30.83 -21.23 19.48
C LYS A 186 30.92 -22.34 18.44
N LYS A 187 30.42 -22.11 17.22
CA LYS A 187 30.49 -23.07 16.10
C LYS A 187 31.92 -23.25 15.55
N GLY A 188 32.82 -22.30 15.79
CA GLY A 188 34.24 -22.41 15.43
C GLY A 188 35.12 -23.10 16.48
N GLY A 189 34.57 -23.51 17.64
CA GLY A 189 35.32 -24.08 18.77
C GLY A 189 35.24 -25.61 18.92
N GLU A 190 34.36 -26.29 18.18
CA GLU A 190 34.32 -27.76 18.10
C GLU A 190 34.89 -28.21 16.75
N GLY A 191 36.21 -28.07 16.60
CA GLY A 191 37.00 -28.88 15.68
C GLY A 191 37.38 -30.20 16.37
N PRO A 192 37.44 -31.32 15.65
CA PRO A 192 37.61 -32.64 16.25
C PRO A 192 39.01 -32.74 16.88
N ASP A 193 39.06 -33.08 18.17
CA ASP A 193 40.24 -33.69 18.78
C ASP A 193 40.48 -35.05 18.09
N ALA A 194 41.22 -34.99 16.99
CA ALA A 194 41.89 -36.15 16.40
C ALA A 194 43.01 -36.57 17.35
N SER A 195 42.74 -37.59 18.17
CA SER A 195 43.77 -38.34 18.88
C SER A 195 43.78 -39.79 18.38
N ALA A 196 44.99 -40.19 17.96
CA ALA A 196 45.58 -41.53 17.90
C ALA A 196 44.80 -42.67 17.21
#